data_AF-A0A5B7HLN2-F1
#
_entry.id   AF-A0A5B7HLN2-F1
#
_cell.length_a   1.000
_cell.length_b   1.000
_cell.length_c   1.000
_cell.angle_alpha   90.00
_cell.angle_beta   90.00
_cell.angle_gamma   90.00
#
_symmetry.space_group_name_H-M   'P 1'
#
loop_
_entity.id
_entity.type
_entity.pdbx_description
1 polymer ?
#
loop_
_entity_poly.entity_id
_entity_poly.type
_entity_poly.pdbx_seq_one_letter_code
_entity_poly.pdbx_strand_id
1 'polypeptide(L)'
;MRVSFLELYNEELFDLLSAHDDFSKLRLHENSSKKGSYISQGLEVLVRSKSEVYSILEKRSKQRQTAATLMNTHSSRSHTVFTVTVHMKDTVDGDELMKTGELHLVDLVGSGNIGRSGAVEKRARQAGNINMSFLTLGRVITALVEKVPHIPYRESKLTHLQDALRGHTKTSVIATIFPVSINQEETLSTLNYARRAKNIQNKPEINQKLHKEELIQEYSQETESLRRDLLAMREKSGNTSSCTQRLLHATAQEREKQRYLVSAHARTEERLQVKGKALIDTTTTATSDLARLHNKLDRKLSVDSQNTLIFEKFQTSYAKT
;
A
#
# COMPACT_ATOMS: atom_id res chain seq x y z
N MET A 1 12.04 20.78 -25.05
CA MET A 1 10.67 20.28 -24.75
C MET A 1 10.82 18.97 -24.00
N ARG A 2 9.90 18.67 -23.10
CA ARG A 2 9.88 17.43 -22.33
C ARG A 2 8.56 16.71 -22.57
N VAL A 3 8.58 15.40 -22.44
CA VAL A 3 7.37 14.58 -22.50
C VAL A 3 7.32 13.61 -21.32
N SER A 4 6.13 13.37 -20.78
CA SER A 4 5.85 12.29 -19.84
C SER A 4 4.68 11.46 -20.36
N PHE A 5 4.67 10.16 -20.03
CA PHE A 5 3.61 9.27 -20.46
C PHE A 5 3.22 8.33 -19.33
N LEU A 6 1.97 8.43 -18.89
CA LEU A 6 1.46 7.75 -17.71
C LEU A 6 0.26 6.90 -18.07
N GLU A 7 0.16 5.76 -17.40
CA GLU A 7 -1.00 4.89 -17.44
C GLU A 7 -1.64 4.83 -16.05
N LEU A 8 -2.96 5.05 -15.99
CA LEU A 8 -3.77 4.86 -14.80
C LEU A 8 -4.64 3.61 -15.00
N TYR A 9 -4.31 2.56 -14.26
CA TYR A 9 -5.04 1.31 -14.29
C TYR A 9 -5.41 0.90 -12.86
N ASN A 10 -6.70 0.64 -12.61
CA ASN A 10 -7.20 0.20 -11.32
C ASN A 10 -6.78 1.13 -10.15
N GLU A 11 -6.84 2.46 -10.37
CA GLU A 11 -6.37 3.48 -9.41
C GLU A 11 -4.89 3.33 -9.03
N GLU A 12 -4.07 2.70 -9.86
CA GLU A 12 -2.60 2.65 -9.77
C GLU A 12 -1.97 3.35 -10.96
N LEU A 13 -0.90 4.12 -10.70
CA LEU A 13 -0.19 4.90 -11.71
C LEU A 13 1.09 4.20 -12.11
N PHE A 14 1.30 4.11 -13.42
CA PHE A 14 2.44 3.46 -14.05
C PHE A 14 3.11 4.42 -15.01
N ASP A 15 4.45 4.39 -15.02
CA ASP A 15 5.26 5.16 -15.95
C ASP A 15 5.50 4.36 -17.23
N LEU A 16 5.00 4.86 -18.36
CA LEU A 16 5.19 4.21 -19.66
C LEU A 16 6.54 4.56 -20.30
N LEU A 17 7.29 5.52 -19.75
CA LEU A 17 8.64 5.89 -20.22
C LEU A 17 9.75 5.13 -19.50
N SER A 18 9.44 4.37 -18.45
CA SER A 18 10.44 3.52 -17.77
C SER A 18 11.05 2.50 -18.74
N ALA A 19 12.36 2.28 -18.58
CA ALA A 19 13.13 1.31 -19.37
C ALA A 19 13.11 -0.09 -18.73
N HIS A 20 12.79 -0.17 -17.44
CA HIS A 20 12.73 -1.41 -16.69
C HIS A 20 11.27 -1.91 -16.65
N ASP A 21 11.08 -3.23 -16.74
CA ASP A 21 9.81 -3.92 -16.46
C ASP A 21 9.34 -3.74 -15.01
N ASP A 22 10.12 -3.03 -14.20
CA ASP A 22 9.66 -2.46 -12.93
C ASP A 22 8.66 -1.33 -13.23
N PHE A 23 7.41 -1.74 -13.38
CA PHE A 23 6.21 -0.91 -13.27
C PHE A 23 6.09 -0.38 -11.83
N SER A 24 7.10 0.35 -11.35
CA SER A 24 7.13 0.89 -10.00
C SER A 24 5.96 1.84 -9.82
N LYS A 25 5.10 1.52 -8.85
CA LYS A 25 3.87 2.27 -8.57
C LYS A 25 4.21 3.72 -8.25
N LEU A 26 3.76 4.64 -9.10
CA LEU A 26 3.95 6.06 -8.87
C LEU A 26 3.03 6.56 -7.75
N ARG A 27 3.58 7.37 -6.85
CA ARG A 27 2.82 8.04 -5.80
C ARG A 27 2.51 9.48 -6.21
N LEU A 28 1.25 9.84 -6.09
CA LEU A 28 0.76 11.19 -6.30
C LEU A 28 0.91 11.96 -4.98
N HIS A 29 1.58 13.11 -5.05
CA HIS A 29 1.79 14.00 -3.92
C HIS A 29 1.07 15.32 -4.17
N GLU A 30 0.58 15.95 -3.11
CA GLU A 30 0.03 17.30 -3.17
C GLU A 30 1.12 18.30 -2.77
N ASN A 31 1.20 19.42 -3.48
CA ASN A 31 1.99 20.55 -3.03
C ASN A 31 1.10 21.42 -2.14
N SER A 32 1.43 21.54 -0.84
CA SER A 32 0.65 22.39 0.09
C SER A 32 0.77 23.89 -0.23
N SER A 33 1.83 24.30 -0.95
CA SER A 33 2.16 25.69 -1.24
C SER A 33 1.64 26.17 -2.60
N LYS A 34 1.44 25.27 -3.57
CA LYS A 34 0.87 25.56 -4.90
C LYS A 34 -0.35 24.68 -5.10
N LYS A 35 -1.52 25.26 -5.39
CA LYS A 35 -2.75 24.51 -5.69
C LYS A 35 -2.51 23.56 -6.88
N GLY A 36 -2.15 22.32 -6.62
CA GLY A 36 -1.86 21.32 -7.65
C GLY A 36 -1.27 20.04 -7.06
N SER A 37 -1.52 18.93 -7.74
CA SER A 37 -0.85 17.64 -7.47
C SER A 37 0.34 17.46 -8.39
N TYR A 38 1.42 16.88 -7.88
CA TYR A 38 2.56 16.50 -8.69
C TYR A 38 2.92 15.04 -8.45
N ILE A 39 3.53 14.42 -9.45
CA ILE A 39 4.00 13.04 -9.36
C ILE A 39 5.48 13.11 -9.00
N SER A 40 5.85 12.56 -7.84
CA SER A 40 7.21 12.72 -7.28
C SER A 40 8.30 11.96 -8.05
N GLN A 41 7.92 11.08 -8.99
CA GLN A 41 8.83 10.11 -9.63
C GLN A 41 8.48 9.81 -11.10
N GLY A 42 7.65 10.63 -11.76
CA GLY A 42 7.38 10.45 -13.18
C GLY A 42 8.60 10.81 -14.01
N LEU A 43 9.01 9.94 -14.94
CA LEU A 43 10.07 10.20 -15.89
C LEU A 43 9.61 11.26 -16.90
N GLU A 44 10.43 12.30 -17.03
CA GLU A 44 10.33 13.27 -18.11
C GLU A 44 11.48 13.06 -19.07
N VAL A 45 11.18 12.79 -20.34
CA VAL A 45 12.18 12.61 -21.38
C VAL A 45 12.33 13.91 -22.16
N LEU A 46 13.57 14.39 -22.29
CA LEU A 46 13.88 15.51 -23.17
C LEU A 46 13.75 15.08 -24.62
N VAL A 47 13.00 15.87 -25.39
CA VAL A 47 12.80 15.66 -26.83
C VAL A 47 13.16 16.93 -27.61
N ARG A 48 13.79 16.74 -28.76
CA ARG A 48 14.30 17.83 -29.62
C ARG A 48 13.55 17.99 -30.93
N SER A 49 12.75 16.99 -31.32
CA SER A 49 12.04 16.98 -32.60
C SER A 49 10.64 16.39 -32.48
N LYS A 50 9.74 16.77 -33.40
CA LYS A 50 8.40 16.15 -33.50
C LYS A 50 8.49 14.65 -33.76
N SER A 51 9.48 14.22 -34.54
CA SER A 51 9.73 12.80 -34.86
C SER A 51 10.06 11.98 -33.62
N GLU A 52 10.83 12.52 -32.67
CA GLU A 52 11.09 11.84 -31.39
C GLU A 52 9.81 11.67 -30.58
N VAL A 53 8.95 12.70 -30.53
CA VAL A 53 7.65 12.62 -29.84
C VAL A 53 6.80 11.50 -30.43
N TYR A 54 6.63 11.47 -31.75
CA TYR A 54 5.86 10.41 -32.42
C TYR A 54 6.48 9.03 -32.22
N SER A 55 7.80 8.91 -32.28
CA SER A 55 8.51 7.65 -32.07
C SER A 55 8.31 7.10 -30.65
N ILE A 56 8.37 7.98 -29.63
CA ILE A 56 8.09 7.61 -28.24
C ILE A 56 6.64 7.16 -28.11
N LEU A 57 5.70 7.95 -28.64
CA LEU A 57 4.27 7.65 -28.54
C LEU A 57 3.93 6.31 -29.20
N GLU A 58 4.45 6.04 -30.39
CA GLU A 58 4.23 4.77 -31.10
C GLU A 58 4.87 3.59 -30.36
N LYS A 59 6.15 3.71 -29.97
CA LYS A 59 6.88 2.65 -29.26
C LYS A 59 6.19 2.27 -27.95
N ARG A 60 5.82 3.27 -27.14
CA ARG A 60 5.22 3.04 -25.82
C ARG A 60 3.77 2.57 -25.93
N SER A 61 3.02 3.01 -26.94
CA SER A 61 1.67 2.47 -27.21
C SER A 61 1.71 0.98 -27.56
N LYS A 62 2.69 0.53 -28.37
CA LYS A 62 2.91 -0.90 -28.67
C LYS A 62 3.31 -1.70 -27.42
N GLN A 63 4.18 -1.14 -26.58
CA GLN A 63 4.58 -1.78 -25.32
C GLN A 63 3.40 -1.93 -24.37
N ARG A 64 2.54 -0.90 -24.23
CA ARG A 64 1.28 -0.98 -23.48
C ARG A 64 0.41 -2.15 -23.95
N GLN A 65 0.23 -2.31 -25.27
CA GLN A 65 -0.57 -3.40 -25.84
C GLN A 65 0.03 -4.79 -25.55
N THR A 66 1.36 -4.89 -25.51
CA THR A 66 2.06 -6.15 -25.23
C THR A 66 1.99 -6.49 -23.73
N ALA A 67 2.26 -5.53 -22.85
CA ALA A 67 2.15 -5.68 -21.39
C ALA A 67 0.72 -6.02 -20.96
N ALA A 68 -0.27 -5.40 -21.61
CA ALA A 68 -1.68 -5.73 -21.49
C ALA A 68 -1.95 -7.24 -21.69
N THR A 69 -1.42 -7.79 -22.79
CA THR A 69 -1.58 -9.21 -23.14
C THR A 69 -0.90 -10.13 -22.10
N LEU A 70 0.27 -9.76 -21.60
CA LEU A 70 1.03 -10.54 -20.60
C LEU A 70 0.40 -10.52 -19.20
N MET A 71 -0.18 -9.39 -18.78
CA MET A 71 -0.76 -9.22 -17.44
C MET A 71 -2.26 -9.57 -17.36
N ASN A 72 -2.87 -10.08 -18.43
CA ASN A 72 -4.34 -10.17 -18.58
C ASN A 72 -5.05 -8.82 -18.36
N THR A 73 -4.32 -7.72 -18.56
CA THR A 73 -4.80 -6.36 -18.44
C THR A 73 -5.24 -5.92 -19.83
N HIS A 74 -6.51 -5.63 -20.09
CA HIS A 74 -6.87 -5.11 -21.42
C HIS A 74 -6.45 -3.64 -21.53
N SER A 75 -5.76 -3.25 -22.61
CA SER A 75 -5.41 -1.85 -22.88
C SER A 75 -6.63 -0.94 -23.06
N SER A 76 -7.82 -1.53 -23.24
CA SER A 76 -9.12 -0.84 -23.27
C SER A 76 -9.69 -0.57 -21.86
N ARG A 77 -8.92 -0.83 -20.79
CA ARG A 77 -9.36 -0.77 -19.39
C ARG A 77 -8.51 0.17 -18.52
N SER A 78 -7.60 0.90 -19.13
CA SER A 78 -6.76 1.90 -18.47
C SER A 78 -6.92 3.25 -19.15
N HIS A 79 -6.69 4.31 -18.38
CA HIS A 79 -6.58 5.66 -18.93
C HIS A 79 -5.11 5.96 -19.19
N THR A 80 -4.82 6.80 -20.17
CA THR A 80 -3.45 7.31 -20.35
C THR A 80 -3.41 8.82 -20.39
N VAL A 81 -2.33 9.37 -19.85
CA VAL A 81 -2.06 10.80 -19.82
C VAL A 81 -0.68 11.01 -20.44
N PHE A 82 -0.65 11.58 -21.64
CA PHE A 82 0.58 12.00 -22.29
C PHE A 82 0.72 13.51 -22.15
N THR A 83 1.75 13.97 -21.45
CA THR A 83 1.99 15.39 -21.22
C THR A 83 3.18 15.85 -22.05
N VAL A 84 3.02 16.98 -22.73
CA VAL A 84 4.08 17.69 -23.43
C VAL A 84 4.32 19.01 -22.71
N THR A 85 5.53 19.20 -22.18
CA THR A 85 5.94 20.41 -21.47
C THR A 85 6.94 21.19 -22.31
N VAL A 86 6.59 22.44 -22.62
CA VAL A 86 7.39 23.36 -23.42
C VAL A 86 7.83 24.52 -22.53
N HIS A 87 9.13 24.58 -22.26
CA HIS A 87 9.75 25.76 -21.68
C HIS A 87 10.18 26.70 -22.80
N MET A 88 9.69 27.93 -22.76
CA MET A 88 10.02 29.01 -23.67
C MET A 88 10.81 30.07 -22.91
N LYS A 89 11.89 30.52 -23.51
CA LYS A 89 12.65 31.67 -23.05
C LYS A 89 12.30 32.84 -23.96
N ASP A 90 11.87 33.93 -23.37
CA ASP A 90 11.54 35.18 -24.05
C ASP A 90 12.47 36.27 -23.51
N THR A 91 12.92 37.17 -24.37
CA THR A 91 13.76 38.30 -23.97
C THR A 91 13.00 39.57 -24.28
N VAL A 92 12.52 40.24 -23.23
CA VAL A 92 11.76 41.49 -23.36
C VAL A 92 12.53 42.55 -22.58
N ASP A 93 12.85 43.66 -23.23
CA ASP A 93 13.56 44.81 -22.63
C ASP A 93 14.90 44.47 -21.94
N GLY A 94 15.60 43.45 -22.44
CA GLY A 94 16.90 42.99 -21.89
C GLY A 94 16.78 41.91 -20.82
N ASP A 95 15.57 41.62 -20.35
CA ASP A 95 15.31 40.65 -19.30
C ASP A 95 14.89 39.28 -19.83
N GLU A 96 15.49 38.22 -19.26
CA GLU A 96 15.17 36.83 -19.58
C GLU A 96 13.94 36.35 -18.80
N LEU A 97 12.80 36.28 -19.49
CA LEU A 97 11.54 35.79 -18.96
C LEU A 97 11.33 34.33 -19.36
N MET A 98 11.03 33.48 -18.39
CA MET A 98 10.73 32.07 -18.63
C MET A 98 9.20 31.86 -18.62
N LYS A 99 8.70 31.17 -19.63
CA LYS A 99 7.30 30.73 -19.72
C LYS A 99 7.26 29.20 -19.87
N THR A 100 6.33 28.56 -19.19
CA THR A 100 6.09 27.11 -19.35
C THR A 100 4.70 26.90 -19.90
N GLY A 101 4.58 26.13 -20.99
CA GLY A 101 3.31 25.67 -21.52
C GLY A 101 3.20 24.16 -21.38
N GLU A 102 2.04 23.66 -20.99
CA GLU A 102 1.78 22.24 -20.83
C GLU A 102 0.57 21.84 -21.68
N LEU A 103 0.71 20.73 -22.41
CA LEU A 103 -0.36 20.09 -23.16
C LEU A 103 -0.57 18.69 -22.63
N HIS A 104 -1.75 18.41 -22.10
CA HIS A 104 -2.15 17.08 -21.65
C HIS A 104 -3.06 16.44 -22.70
N LEU A 105 -2.65 15.30 -23.23
CA LEU A 105 -3.46 14.44 -24.09
C LEU A 105 -3.91 13.25 -23.25
N VAL A 106 -5.21 13.21 -22.95
CA VAL A 106 -5.80 12.20 -22.08
C VAL A 106 -6.67 11.27 -22.91
N ASP A 107 -6.31 9.98 -22.93
CA ASP A 107 -7.12 8.90 -23.50
C ASP A 107 -7.86 8.20 -22.37
N LEU A 108 -9.18 8.30 -22.38
CA LEU A 108 -10.04 7.77 -21.33
C LEU A 108 -10.55 6.38 -21.70
N VAL A 109 -10.68 5.54 -20.67
CA VAL A 109 -11.34 4.24 -20.78
C VAL A 109 -12.78 4.38 -21.28
N GLY A 110 -13.28 3.38 -22.01
CA GLY A 110 -14.65 3.38 -22.50
C GLY A 110 -15.68 3.51 -21.35
N SER A 111 -16.66 4.40 -21.54
CA SER A 111 -17.68 4.75 -20.54
C SER A 111 -18.80 3.71 -20.37
N GLY A 112 -18.75 2.60 -21.12
CA GLY A 112 -19.84 1.65 -21.24
C GLY A 112 -20.08 0.80 -20.00
N ASN A 113 -21.32 0.34 -19.82
CA ASN A 113 -21.69 -0.45 -18.64
C ASN A 113 -21.07 -1.86 -18.65
N ILE A 114 -20.07 -2.07 -17.78
CA ILE A 114 -19.38 -3.35 -17.61
C ILE A 114 -20.32 -4.46 -17.10
N GLY A 115 -21.50 -4.11 -16.54
CA GLY A 115 -22.52 -5.08 -16.12
C GLY A 115 -23.02 -5.99 -17.25
N ARG A 116 -22.98 -5.54 -18.52
CA ARG A 116 -23.34 -6.37 -19.68
C ARG A 116 -22.26 -7.38 -20.08
N SER A 117 -21.06 -7.34 -19.47
CA SER A 117 -19.90 -8.16 -19.85
C SER A 117 -19.80 -9.51 -19.15
N GLY A 118 -20.73 -9.86 -18.26
CA GLY A 118 -20.79 -11.19 -17.61
C GLY A 118 -19.56 -11.51 -16.75
N ALA A 119 -18.92 -10.51 -16.16
CA ALA A 119 -17.59 -10.66 -15.59
C ALA A 119 -17.60 -11.21 -14.13
N VAL A 120 -16.98 -12.38 -13.91
CA VAL A 120 -16.89 -13.08 -12.61
C VAL A 120 -16.03 -12.32 -11.58
N GLU A 121 -16.46 -12.34 -10.31
CA GLU A 121 -15.88 -11.81 -9.04
C GLU A 121 -14.61 -10.93 -9.09
N LYS A 122 -13.44 -11.42 -9.53
CA LYS A 122 -12.21 -10.59 -9.67
C LYS A 122 -12.36 -9.48 -10.73
N ARG A 123 -13.06 -9.77 -11.83
CA ARG A 123 -13.39 -8.80 -12.87
C ARG A 123 -14.46 -7.81 -12.42
N ALA A 124 -15.33 -8.19 -11.48
CA ALA A 124 -16.34 -7.29 -10.92
C ALA A 124 -15.71 -6.17 -10.06
N ARG A 125 -14.70 -6.48 -9.24
CA ARG A 125 -13.94 -5.45 -8.49
C ARG A 125 -13.18 -4.50 -9.42
N GLN A 126 -12.54 -5.05 -10.46
CA GLN A 126 -11.86 -4.26 -11.49
C GLN A 126 -12.84 -3.35 -12.24
N ALA A 127 -14.00 -3.89 -12.63
CA ALA A 127 -15.08 -3.14 -13.26
C ALA A 127 -15.58 -2.01 -12.35
N GLY A 128 -15.70 -2.28 -11.04
CA GLY A 128 -16.00 -1.30 -10.02
C GLY A 128 -15.01 -0.13 -10.06
N ASN A 129 -13.71 -0.38 -9.97
CA ASN A 129 -12.69 0.68 -9.90
C ASN A 129 -12.55 1.48 -11.21
N ILE A 130 -12.72 0.85 -12.37
CA ILE A 130 -12.75 1.56 -13.66
C ILE A 130 -13.96 2.50 -13.70
N ASN A 131 -15.15 1.99 -13.33
CA ASN A 131 -16.35 2.79 -13.24
C ASN A 131 -16.23 3.89 -12.19
N MET A 132 -15.48 3.66 -11.09
CA MET A 132 -15.22 4.71 -10.08
C MET A 132 -14.56 5.92 -10.71
N SER A 133 -13.49 5.75 -11.50
CA SER A 133 -12.80 6.88 -12.12
C SER A 133 -13.72 7.73 -13.03
N PHE A 134 -14.55 7.09 -13.85
CA PHE A 134 -15.47 7.77 -14.77
C PHE A 134 -16.69 8.37 -14.05
N LEU A 135 -17.24 7.65 -13.06
CA LEU A 135 -18.32 8.12 -12.20
C LEU A 135 -17.88 9.35 -11.39
N THR A 136 -16.71 9.28 -10.78
CA THR A 136 -16.11 10.40 -10.04
C THR A 136 -15.87 11.58 -10.98
N LEU A 137 -15.37 11.35 -12.19
CA LEU A 137 -15.23 12.41 -13.20
C LEU A 137 -16.59 13.07 -13.51
N GLY A 138 -17.65 12.28 -13.71
CA GLY A 138 -19.01 12.80 -13.89
C GLY A 138 -19.54 13.61 -12.69
N ARG A 139 -19.22 13.19 -11.47
CA ARG A 139 -19.55 13.92 -10.24
C ARG A 139 -18.78 15.24 -10.14
N VAL A 140 -17.49 15.25 -10.48
CA VAL A 140 -16.66 16.46 -10.54
C VAL A 140 -17.22 17.45 -11.56
N ILE A 141 -17.57 16.99 -12.77
CA ILE A 141 -18.18 17.86 -13.80
C ILE A 141 -19.51 18.45 -13.31
N THR A 142 -20.36 17.63 -12.70
CA THR A 142 -21.65 18.10 -12.19
C THR A 142 -21.45 19.15 -11.09
N ALA A 143 -20.56 18.88 -10.13
CA ALA A 143 -20.22 19.83 -9.06
C ALA A 143 -19.62 21.15 -9.58
N LEU A 144 -18.80 21.09 -10.64
CA LEU A 144 -18.23 22.26 -11.32
C LEU A 144 -19.30 23.12 -11.98
N VAL A 145 -20.25 22.49 -12.68
CA VAL A 145 -21.35 23.19 -13.36
C VAL A 145 -22.32 23.81 -12.35
N GLU A 146 -22.64 23.08 -11.28
CA GLU A 146 -23.52 23.54 -10.19
C GLU A 146 -22.82 24.51 -9.22
N LYS A 147 -21.50 24.72 -9.38
CA LYS A 147 -20.67 25.59 -8.54
C LYS A 147 -20.76 25.24 -7.05
N VAL A 148 -20.80 23.94 -6.75
CA VAL A 148 -20.81 23.43 -5.37
C VAL A 148 -19.48 23.81 -4.68
N PRO A 149 -19.50 24.22 -3.39
CA PRO A 149 -18.28 24.66 -2.69
C PRO A 149 -17.17 23.61 -2.63
N HIS A 150 -17.54 22.34 -2.50
CA HIS A 150 -16.60 21.23 -2.41
C HIS A 150 -16.69 20.34 -3.66
N ILE A 151 -15.60 20.27 -4.41
CA ILE A 151 -15.48 19.45 -5.62
C ILE A 151 -14.65 18.19 -5.30
N PRO A 152 -15.15 16.97 -5.57
CA PRO A 152 -14.53 15.72 -5.11
C PRO A 152 -13.35 15.25 -5.97
N TYR A 153 -12.36 16.10 -6.24
CA TYR A 153 -11.18 15.74 -7.06
C TYR A 153 -10.38 14.56 -6.50
N ARG A 154 -10.38 14.39 -5.18
CA ARG A 154 -9.57 13.41 -4.46
C ARG A 154 -10.11 11.97 -4.52
N GLU A 155 -11.35 11.79 -4.98
CA GLU A 155 -11.99 10.47 -4.97
C GLU A 155 -11.47 9.53 -6.09
N SER A 156 -10.73 10.05 -7.08
CA SER A 156 -10.00 9.26 -8.07
C SER A 156 -8.70 9.95 -8.46
N LYS A 157 -7.64 9.17 -8.71
CA LYS A 157 -6.37 9.70 -9.23
C LYS A 157 -6.54 10.36 -10.60
N LEU A 158 -7.52 9.93 -11.40
CA LEU A 158 -7.82 10.54 -12.70
C LEU A 158 -8.26 12.00 -12.52
N THR A 159 -9.27 12.23 -11.68
CA THR A 159 -9.77 13.58 -11.39
C THR A 159 -8.76 14.42 -10.63
N HIS A 160 -7.88 13.76 -9.87
CA HIS A 160 -6.80 14.43 -9.17
C HIS A 160 -5.77 15.01 -10.16
N LEU A 161 -5.35 14.21 -11.14
CA LEU A 161 -4.34 14.55 -12.16
C LEU A 161 -4.85 15.51 -13.25
N GLN A 162 -6.17 15.69 -13.36
CA GLN A 162 -6.75 16.57 -14.37
C GLN A 162 -6.77 18.03 -13.90
N ASP A 163 -5.63 18.70 -14.02
CA ASP A 163 -5.54 20.17 -13.90
C ASP A 163 -6.43 20.88 -14.94
N ALA A 164 -6.76 20.18 -16.04
CA ALA A 164 -7.78 20.50 -17.03
C ALA A 164 -9.15 20.90 -16.43
N LEU A 165 -9.49 20.34 -15.25
CA LEU A 165 -10.77 20.54 -14.58
C LEU A 165 -10.70 21.55 -13.43
N ARG A 166 -9.50 21.97 -13.03
CA ARG A 166 -9.28 22.89 -11.90
C ARG A 166 -9.40 24.38 -12.26
N GLY A 167 -9.64 24.69 -13.53
CA GLY A 167 -10.05 26.02 -13.97
C GLY A 167 -8.97 26.85 -14.66
N HIS A 168 -7.68 26.58 -14.48
CA HIS A 168 -6.60 27.45 -15.00
C HIS A 168 -6.12 27.11 -16.41
N THR A 169 -6.79 26.18 -17.08
CA THR A 169 -6.36 25.56 -18.33
C THR A 169 -7.43 25.68 -19.42
N LYS A 170 -6.98 25.75 -20.67
CA LYS A 170 -7.89 25.62 -21.83
C LYS A 170 -8.14 24.14 -22.07
N THR A 171 -9.39 23.72 -21.91
CA THR A 171 -9.78 22.30 -21.96
C THR A 171 -10.74 22.06 -23.11
N SER A 172 -10.47 21.01 -23.89
CA SER A 172 -11.37 20.52 -24.93
C SER A 172 -11.70 19.05 -24.66
N VAL A 173 -12.95 18.68 -24.86
CA VAL A 173 -13.45 17.31 -24.65
C VAL A 173 -13.95 16.78 -25.98
N ILE A 174 -13.43 15.62 -26.39
CA ILE A 174 -13.87 14.93 -27.60
C ILE A 174 -14.79 13.78 -27.16
N ALA A 175 -16.05 13.85 -27.58
CA ALA A 175 -17.03 12.79 -27.36
C ALA A 175 -17.04 11.83 -28.55
N THR A 176 -16.51 10.61 -28.36
CA THR A 176 -16.55 9.55 -29.36
C THR A 176 -17.82 8.71 -29.19
N ILE A 177 -18.59 8.56 -30.27
CA ILE A 177 -19.86 7.82 -30.28
C ILE A 177 -19.87 6.83 -31.45
N PHE A 178 -20.65 5.76 -31.30
CA PHE A 178 -20.80 4.75 -32.33
C PHE A 178 -22.24 4.73 -32.87
N PRO A 179 -22.47 4.96 -34.19
CA PRO A 179 -23.80 5.19 -34.74
C PRO A 179 -24.56 3.87 -35.03
N VAL A 180 -24.80 3.06 -34.00
CA VAL A 180 -25.58 1.81 -34.13
C VAL A 180 -26.66 1.74 -33.06
N SER A 181 -27.84 1.26 -33.44
CA SER A 181 -29.05 1.21 -32.59
C SER A 181 -28.83 0.46 -31.27
N ILE A 182 -28.03 -0.60 -31.27
CA ILE A 182 -27.71 -1.38 -30.06
C ILE A 182 -26.97 -0.56 -28.99
N ASN A 183 -26.30 0.52 -29.39
CA ASN A 183 -25.53 1.43 -28.52
C ASN A 183 -26.24 2.77 -28.27
N GLN A 184 -27.54 2.88 -28.55
CA GLN A 184 -28.29 4.13 -28.40
C GLN A 184 -28.24 4.70 -26.97
N GLU A 185 -28.39 3.85 -25.95
CA GLU A 185 -28.35 4.27 -24.54
C GLU A 185 -26.97 4.82 -24.13
N GLU A 186 -25.90 4.15 -24.55
CA GLU A 186 -24.52 4.59 -24.28
C GLU A 186 -24.21 5.88 -25.03
N THR A 187 -24.63 6.00 -26.29
CA THR A 187 -24.49 7.22 -27.09
C THR A 187 -25.20 8.40 -26.43
N LEU A 188 -26.43 8.21 -25.95
CA LEU A 188 -27.18 9.24 -25.24
C LEU A 188 -26.47 9.65 -23.93
N SER A 189 -25.91 8.68 -23.22
CA SER A 189 -25.15 8.93 -21.98
C SER A 189 -23.90 9.77 -22.26
N THR A 190 -23.11 9.43 -23.28
CA THR A 190 -21.92 10.19 -23.70
C THR A 190 -22.28 11.61 -24.16
N LEU A 191 -23.36 11.78 -24.93
CA LEU A 191 -23.81 13.11 -25.37
C LEU A 191 -24.30 13.97 -24.20
N ASN A 192 -25.02 13.39 -23.25
CA ASN A 192 -25.42 14.09 -22.03
C ASN A 192 -24.22 14.53 -21.19
N TYR A 193 -23.21 13.68 -21.11
CA TYR A 193 -21.95 13.99 -20.44
C TYR A 193 -21.24 15.17 -21.10
N ALA A 194 -21.07 15.13 -22.42
CA ALA A 194 -20.46 16.21 -23.20
C ALA A 194 -21.24 17.53 -23.06
N ARG A 195 -22.58 17.47 -23.06
CA ARG A 195 -23.44 18.64 -22.84
C ARG A 195 -23.20 19.28 -21.47
N ARG A 196 -23.01 18.49 -20.41
CA ARG A 196 -22.66 19.01 -19.07
C ARG A 196 -21.26 19.60 -19.06
N ALA A 197 -20.29 18.88 -19.61
CA ALA A 197 -18.89 19.31 -19.68
C ALA A 197 -18.73 20.67 -20.40
N LYS A 198 -19.54 20.93 -21.44
CA LYS A 198 -19.57 22.21 -22.16
C LYS A 198 -19.87 23.42 -21.25
N ASN A 199 -20.58 23.22 -20.15
CA ASN A 199 -20.96 24.29 -19.23
C ASN A 199 -19.92 24.58 -18.14
N ILE A 200 -18.80 23.85 -18.11
CA ILE A 200 -17.69 24.13 -17.19
C ILE A 200 -17.05 25.46 -17.58
N GLN A 201 -16.89 26.35 -16.60
CA GLN A 201 -16.28 27.66 -16.78
C GLN A 201 -14.84 27.65 -16.27
N ASN A 202 -13.88 27.54 -17.20
CA ASN A 202 -12.46 27.72 -16.90
C ASN A 202 -12.05 29.18 -17.06
N LYS A 203 -11.08 29.62 -16.25
CA LYS A 203 -10.37 30.89 -16.33
C LYS A 203 -8.90 30.61 -16.67
N PRO A 204 -8.58 30.36 -17.96
CA PRO A 204 -7.22 30.07 -18.36
C PRO A 204 -6.31 31.27 -18.08
N GLU A 205 -5.22 31.03 -17.37
CA GLU A 205 -4.24 32.03 -16.99
C GLU A 205 -2.92 31.81 -17.74
N ILE A 206 -2.18 32.88 -18.00
CA ILE A 206 -0.84 32.75 -18.57
C ILE A 206 0.08 32.32 -17.43
N ASN A 207 0.71 31.16 -17.57
CA ASN A 207 1.71 30.68 -16.62
C ASN A 207 2.78 31.77 -16.43
N GLN A 208 3.00 32.15 -15.16
CA GLN A 208 3.76 33.33 -14.76
C GLN A 208 5.08 33.47 -15.52
N LYS A 209 5.36 34.70 -15.97
CA LYS A 209 6.69 35.09 -16.42
C LYS A 209 7.53 35.30 -15.17
N LEU A 210 8.44 34.39 -14.86
CA LEU A 210 9.42 34.59 -13.81
C LEU A 210 10.73 35.00 -14.47
N HIS A 211 11.38 36.03 -13.92
CA HIS A 211 12.77 36.28 -14.29
C HIS A 211 13.58 35.06 -13.89
N LYS A 212 14.50 34.65 -14.76
CA LYS A 212 15.38 33.53 -14.45
C LYS A 212 16.11 33.73 -13.12
N GLU A 213 16.52 34.95 -12.83
CA GLU A 213 17.20 35.32 -11.58
C GLU A 213 16.28 35.20 -10.36
N GLU A 214 15.05 35.72 -10.45
CA GLU A 214 14.04 35.58 -9.38
C GLU A 214 13.67 34.12 -9.12
N LEU A 215 13.54 33.30 -10.17
CA LEU A 215 13.23 31.88 -10.04
C LEU A 215 14.37 31.11 -9.38
N ILE A 216 15.62 31.39 -9.78
CA ILE A 216 16.80 30.82 -9.13
C ILE A 216 16.89 31.27 -7.68
N GLN A 217 16.57 32.55 -7.40
CA GLN A 217 16.58 33.10 -6.06
C GLN A 217 15.48 32.45 -5.19
N GLU A 218 14.25 32.32 -5.68
CA GLU A 218 13.15 31.64 -4.99
C GLU A 218 13.52 30.17 -4.70
N TYR A 219 14.03 29.44 -5.69
CA TYR A 219 14.50 28.07 -5.46
C TYR A 219 15.66 28.00 -4.47
N SER A 220 16.59 28.97 -4.50
CA SER A 220 17.70 29.00 -3.55
C SER A 220 17.20 29.26 -2.12
N GLN A 221 16.25 30.19 -1.94
CA GLN A 221 15.61 30.49 -0.67
C GLN A 221 14.80 29.31 -0.16
N GLU A 222 14.04 28.63 -1.03
CA GLU A 222 13.28 27.43 -0.68
C GLU A 222 14.22 26.29 -0.28
N THR A 223 15.32 26.09 -1.02
CA THR A 223 16.35 25.10 -0.68
C THR A 223 17.00 25.40 0.67
N GLU A 224 17.28 26.67 0.96
CA GLU A 224 17.83 27.10 2.25
C GLU A 224 16.82 26.96 3.40
N SER A 225 15.55 27.28 3.17
CA SER A 225 14.49 27.07 4.15
C SER A 225 14.31 25.60 4.46
N LEU A 226 14.21 24.74 3.43
CA LEU A 226 14.11 23.30 3.59
C LEU A 226 15.34 22.71 4.27
N ARG A 227 16.55 23.22 3.97
CA ARG A 227 17.77 22.84 4.71
C ARG A 227 17.71 23.26 6.17
N ARG A 228 17.21 24.46 6.48
CA ARG A 228 17.00 24.93 7.86
C ARG A 228 15.96 24.07 8.58
N ASP A 229 14.86 23.73 7.92
CA ASP A 229 13.83 22.87 8.50
C ASP A 229 14.36 21.45 8.72
N LEU A 230 15.13 20.89 7.78
CA LEU A 230 15.82 19.61 7.96
C LEU A 230 16.83 19.66 9.10
N LEU A 231 17.57 20.75 9.26
CA LEU A 231 18.49 20.96 10.38
C LEU A 231 17.73 21.07 11.70
N ALA A 232 16.66 21.86 11.76
CA ALA A 232 15.82 21.99 12.95
C ALA A 232 15.12 20.68 13.32
N MET A 233 14.68 19.90 12.33
CA MET A 233 14.16 18.54 12.52
C MET A 233 15.26 17.59 12.99
N ARG A 234 16.49 17.72 12.48
CA ARG A 234 17.65 16.93 12.90
C ARG A 234 18.12 17.31 14.30
N GLU A 235 18.06 18.58 14.70
CA GLU A 235 18.34 19.06 16.06
C GLU A 235 17.25 18.62 17.05
N LYS A 236 15.97 18.70 16.64
CA LYS A 236 14.86 18.08 17.40
C LYS A 236 15.05 16.57 17.51
N SER A 237 15.51 15.89 16.44
CA SER A 237 15.88 14.48 16.44
C SER A 237 17.18 14.19 17.23
N GLY A 238 18.03 15.19 17.43
CA GLY A 238 19.20 15.17 18.33
C GLY A 238 18.77 15.21 19.79
N ASN A 239 17.71 15.97 20.11
CA ASN A 239 17.04 15.86 21.41
C ASN A 239 16.31 14.53 21.59
N THR A 240 15.77 13.95 20.51
CA THR A 240 15.31 12.55 20.51
C THR A 240 16.47 11.60 20.76
N SER A 241 17.68 11.87 20.23
CA SER A 241 18.89 11.06 20.47
C SER A 241 19.30 11.04 21.94
N SER A 242 19.18 12.16 22.68
CA SER A 242 19.40 12.19 24.14
C SER A 242 18.36 11.34 24.90
N CYS A 243 17.10 11.38 24.48
CA CYS A 243 16.02 10.59 25.07
C CYS A 243 16.17 9.09 24.74
N THR A 244 16.45 8.74 23.48
CA THR A 244 16.72 7.36 23.07
C THR A 244 18.02 6.83 23.65
N GLN A 245 19.06 7.63 23.83
CA GLN A 245 20.30 7.19 24.47
C GLN A 245 20.10 6.94 25.98
N ARG A 246 19.32 7.79 26.65
CA ARG A 246 18.88 7.54 28.04
C ARG A 246 17.99 6.29 28.13
N LEU A 247 17.07 6.10 27.19
CA LEU A 247 16.19 4.93 27.14
C LEU A 247 16.97 3.65 26.79
N LEU A 248 17.94 3.70 25.89
CA LEU A 248 18.84 2.59 25.55
C LEU A 248 19.71 2.21 26.75
N HIS A 249 20.22 3.19 27.49
CA HIS A 249 20.99 2.94 28.71
C HIS A 249 20.11 2.32 29.81
N ALA A 250 18.90 2.86 30.01
CA ALA A 250 17.93 2.32 30.97
C ALA A 250 17.48 0.89 30.59
N THR A 251 17.21 0.63 29.31
CA THR A 251 16.84 -0.71 28.82
C THR A 251 18.01 -1.69 28.86
N ALA A 252 19.25 -1.24 28.65
CA ALA A 252 20.44 -2.07 28.83
C ALA A 252 20.64 -2.49 30.29
N GLN A 253 20.48 -1.55 31.25
CA GLN A 253 20.53 -1.86 32.68
C GLN A 253 19.40 -2.81 33.11
N GLU A 254 18.19 -2.62 32.59
CA GLU A 254 17.06 -3.50 32.91
C GLU A 254 17.27 -4.91 32.34
N ARG A 255 17.82 -5.03 31.12
CA ARG A 255 18.19 -6.32 30.52
C ARG A 255 19.25 -7.06 31.35
N GLU A 256 20.21 -6.36 31.94
CA GLU A 256 21.22 -6.96 32.80
C GLU A 256 20.61 -7.49 34.10
N LYS A 257 19.71 -6.72 34.73
CA LYS A 257 18.92 -7.20 35.89
C LYS A 257 18.09 -8.43 35.53
N GLN A 258 17.40 -8.41 34.39
CA GLN A 258 16.62 -9.57 33.92
C GLN A 258 17.49 -10.79 33.66
N ARG A 259 18.68 -10.62 33.06
CA ARG A 259 19.65 -11.71 32.89
C ARG A 259 20.09 -12.29 34.23
N TYR A 260 20.39 -11.43 35.20
CA TYR A 260 20.72 -11.87 36.55
C TYR A 260 19.58 -12.66 37.19
N LEU A 261 18.35 -12.13 37.15
CA LEU A 261 17.15 -12.79 37.68
C LEU A 261 16.91 -14.16 37.02
N VAL A 262 17.00 -14.26 35.69
CA VAL A 262 16.86 -15.53 34.97
C VAL A 262 17.94 -16.52 35.40
N SER A 263 19.19 -16.08 35.56
CA SER A 263 20.27 -16.95 36.03
C SER A 263 20.06 -17.44 37.48
N ALA A 264 19.51 -16.58 38.35
CA ALA A 264 19.16 -16.95 39.71
C ALA A 264 17.99 -17.95 39.72
N HIS A 265 16.97 -17.73 38.90
CA HIS A 265 15.84 -18.65 38.74
C HIS A 265 16.28 -20.02 38.24
N ALA A 266 17.14 -20.09 37.21
CA ALA A 266 17.67 -21.36 36.70
C ALA A 266 18.42 -22.16 37.79
N ARG A 267 19.23 -21.49 38.62
CA ARG A 267 19.91 -22.13 39.78
C ARG A 267 18.91 -22.64 40.81
N THR A 268 17.85 -21.88 41.09
CA THR A 268 16.81 -22.33 42.02
C THR A 268 16.01 -23.51 41.48
N GLU A 269 15.74 -23.53 40.17
CA GLU A 269 15.05 -24.61 39.48
C GLU A 269 15.88 -25.88 39.50
N GLU A 270 17.18 -25.82 39.18
CA GLU A 270 18.10 -26.96 39.28
C GLU A 270 18.13 -27.52 40.71
N ARG A 271 18.21 -26.65 41.72
CA ARG A 271 18.17 -27.07 43.13
C ARG A 271 16.83 -27.71 43.52
N LEU A 272 15.71 -27.20 43.01
CA LEU A 272 14.39 -27.79 43.22
C LEU A 272 14.24 -29.12 42.49
N GLN A 273 14.79 -29.25 41.29
CA GLN A 273 14.77 -30.47 40.50
C GLN A 273 15.58 -31.58 41.17
N VAL A 274 16.77 -31.28 41.71
CA VAL A 274 17.56 -32.22 42.51
C VAL A 274 16.79 -32.68 43.75
N LYS A 275 16.17 -31.74 44.48
CA LYS A 275 15.34 -32.08 45.64
C LYS A 275 14.11 -32.92 45.25
N GLY A 276 13.46 -32.60 44.14
CA GLY A 276 12.32 -33.34 43.60
C GLY A 276 12.70 -34.76 43.21
N LYS A 277 13.85 -34.94 42.56
CA LYS A 277 14.38 -36.27 42.22
C LYS A 277 14.68 -37.10 43.47
N ALA A 278 15.34 -36.52 44.47
CA ALA A 278 15.59 -37.20 45.74
C ALA A 278 14.30 -37.62 46.46
N LEU A 279 13.25 -36.77 46.40
CA LEU A 279 11.92 -37.10 46.92
C LEU A 279 11.30 -38.28 46.15
N ILE A 280 11.33 -38.26 44.81
CA ILE A 280 10.82 -39.36 43.97
C ILE A 280 11.57 -40.67 44.26
N ASP A 281 12.90 -40.64 44.37
CA ASP A 281 13.72 -41.82 44.69
C ASP A 281 13.35 -42.38 46.08
N THR A 282 13.09 -41.50 47.04
CA THR A 282 12.63 -41.90 48.38
C THR A 282 11.23 -42.51 48.33
N THR A 283 10.29 -41.89 47.60
CA THR A 283 8.92 -42.39 47.45
C THR A 283 8.89 -43.74 46.73
N THR A 284 9.64 -43.91 45.63
CA THR A 284 9.71 -45.17 44.88
C THR A 284 10.29 -46.30 45.72
N THR A 285 11.33 -46.02 46.51
CA THR A 285 11.88 -46.98 47.48
C THR A 285 10.82 -47.39 48.51
N ALA A 286 10.13 -46.42 49.11
CA ALA A 286 9.07 -46.68 50.07
C ALA A 286 7.89 -47.48 49.46
N THR A 287 7.50 -47.20 48.21
CA THR A 287 6.46 -47.97 47.50
C THR A 287 6.91 -49.40 47.22
N SER A 288 8.17 -49.61 46.81
CA SER A 288 8.74 -50.95 46.62
C SER A 288 8.76 -51.75 47.93
N ASP A 289 9.17 -51.12 49.03
CA ASP A 289 9.18 -51.75 50.34
C ASP A 289 7.76 -52.09 50.82
N LEU A 290 6.79 -51.20 50.58
CA LEU A 290 5.38 -51.47 50.84
C LEU A 290 4.85 -52.66 50.02
N ALA A 291 5.20 -52.74 48.73
CA ALA A 291 4.84 -53.88 47.88
C ALA A 291 5.46 -55.20 48.36
N ARG A 292 6.71 -55.17 48.83
CA ARG A 292 7.37 -56.34 49.46
C ARG A 292 6.68 -56.76 50.75
N LEU A 293 6.25 -55.80 51.58
CA LEU A 293 5.48 -56.07 52.79
C LEU A 293 4.12 -56.68 52.46
N HIS A 294 3.40 -56.16 51.45
CA HIS A 294 2.14 -56.76 50.96
C HIS A 294 2.36 -58.21 50.49
N ASN A 295 3.37 -58.48 49.67
CA ASN A 295 3.68 -59.85 49.24
C ASN A 295 3.99 -60.80 50.41
N LYS A 296 4.70 -60.32 51.45
CA LYS A 296 4.95 -61.10 52.67
C LYS A 296 3.67 -61.35 53.46
N LEU A 297 2.78 -60.37 53.54
CA LEU A 297 1.48 -60.50 54.20
C LEU A 297 0.60 -61.51 53.47
N ASP A 298 0.51 -61.43 52.14
CA ASP A 298 -0.26 -62.37 51.31
C ASP A 298 0.27 -63.80 51.45
N ARG A 299 1.60 -63.97 51.43
CA ARG A 299 2.23 -65.29 51.65
C ARG A 299 1.97 -65.82 53.06
N LYS A 300 1.99 -64.96 54.09
CA LYS A 300 1.63 -65.34 55.46
C LYS A 300 0.16 -65.76 55.55
N LEU A 301 -0.77 -64.99 54.96
CA LEU A 301 -2.19 -65.33 54.89
C LEU A 301 -2.42 -66.68 54.20
N SER A 302 -1.70 -66.97 53.11
CA SER A 302 -1.78 -68.26 52.42
C SER A 302 -1.26 -69.43 53.27
N VAL A 303 -0.15 -69.24 54.00
CA VAL A 303 0.42 -70.28 54.89
C VAL A 303 -0.49 -70.49 56.10
N ASP A 304 -1.00 -69.42 56.72
CA ASP A 304 -1.96 -69.49 57.82
C ASP A 304 -3.24 -70.23 57.37
N SER A 305 -3.76 -69.95 56.17
CA SER A 305 -4.91 -70.68 55.60
C SER A 305 -4.62 -72.17 55.40
N GLN A 306 -3.43 -72.53 54.89
CA GLN A 306 -3.03 -73.93 54.74
C GLN A 306 -2.85 -74.64 56.08
N ASN A 307 -2.26 -73.97 57.07
CA ASN A 307 -2.08 -74.51 58.42
C ASN A 307 -3.42 -74.76 59.12
N THR A 308 -4.40 -73.84 58.98
CA THR A 308 -5.76 -74.01 59.50
C THR A 308 -6.45 -75.22 58.86
N LEU A 309 -6.37 -75.38 57.53
CA LEU A 309 -6.93 -76.54 56.84
C LEU A 309 -6.30 -77.87 57.27
N ILE A 310 -4.98 -77.89 57.47
CA ILE A 310 -4.27 -79.07 57.99
C ILE A 310 -4.72 -79.38 59.42
N PHE A 311 -4.89 -78.36 60.26
CA PHE A 311 -5.33 -78.49 61.65
C PHE A 311 -6.78 -79.00 61.75
N GLU A 312 -7.71 -78.48 60.95
CA GLU A 312 -9.09 -78.97 60.88
C GLU A 312 -9.16 -80.42 60.39
N LYS A 313 -8.38 -80.79 59.36
CA LYS A 313 -8.24 -82.19 58.91
C LYS A 313 -7.72 -83.10 60.02
N PHE A 314 -6.70 -82.65 60.77
CA PHE A 314 -6.13 -83.38 61.90
C PHE A 314 -7.17 -83.60 63.02
N GLN A 315 -7.94 -82.55 63.40
CA GLN A 315 -9.00 -82.66 64.42
C GLN A 315 -10.13 -83.61 64.01
N THR A 316 -10.61 -83.50 62.76
CA THR A 316 -11.70 -84.35 62.25
C THR A 316 -11.27 -85.83 62.19
N SER A 317 -9.98 -86.09 61.97
CA SER A 317 -9.42 -87.44 61.94
C SER A 317 -9.25 -88.07 63.34
N TYR A 318 -9.05 -87.29 64.41
CA TYR A 318 -8.82 -87.80 65.78
C TYR A 318 -10.10 -88.04 66.61
N ALA A 319 -11.25 -87.43 66.24
CA ALA A 319 -12.52 -87.58 66.97
C ALA A 319 -13.49 -88.63 66.39
N LYS A 320 -13.18 -89.22 65.23
CA LYS A 320 -13.92 -90.39 64.71
C LYS A 320 -13.45 -91.72 65.31
N THR A 321 -12.45 -91.68 66.18
CA THR A 321 -12.19 -92.68 67.23
C THR A 321 -12.91 -92.27 68.49
#